data_AF-A0A377NBP3-F1
#
_entry.id   AF-A0A377NBP3-F1
#
_cell.length_a   1.000
_cell.length_b   1.000
_cell.length_c   1.000
_cell.angle_alpha   90.00
_cell.angle_beta   90.00
_cell.angle_gamma   90.00
#
_symmetry.space_group_name_H-M   'P 1'
#
loop_
_entity.id
_entity.type
_entity.pdbx_description
1 polymer ?
#
loop_
_entity_poly.entity_id
_entity_poly.type
_entity_poly.pdbx_seq_one_letter_code
_entity_poly.pdbx_strand_id
1 'polypeptide(L)'
;MATRLWLWAGILAGILCLVFLPLSPKVRWISFAVVALICLCGLYLSGRKSERANDIINLDGLPPENYRLPVVLVCGDALPALFGADAIHQSAQGCWLRVNDVTGLRQFTQQLLVQRPEWARQLSVMFSVNPQQQADEQALSTHLFELRWQLVQLRRDSHWPVPLVLYSTVANSMVKSPVWLSQQQSQPFAVWPVVTMPETLGDWQLTPEGEEQSVRFKQAVMFFKHNQWLKEQVLPAFIQRNDDVIGVQPQQIILHHVANLPELVADSLWLRWLSSLTALNAVAGWQPDSEAAKTGLQFPDFLFSTLPLGYGKSACQRVLRHGFTLLVVAIAVALCCSAWHNRQLLHRVAFDIRHYESIDMHDYAPKAKAVTVLRDDAAQLDDWFRNGEPLRLGLGLYQGERLRLPLFTAIKNYLPPPPPAVVTAPKTVRLDALSLFDTGKYQLKANSTNCW
;
A
#
# COMPACT_ATOMS: atom_id res chain seq x y z
N MET A 1 6.21 -5.91 2.52
CA MET A 1 5.08 -5.39 3.32
C MET A 1 3.72 -5.99 2.93
N ALA A 2 3.38 -6.07 1.64
CA ALA A 2 2.15 -6.70 1.17
C ALA A 2 1.94 -8.15 1.66
N THR A 3 3.03 -8.90 1.85
CA THR A 3 3.01 -10.28 2.38
C THR A 3 2.40 -10.38 3.79
N ARG A 4 2.72 -9.45 4.69
CA ARG A 4 2.17 -9.44 6.06
C ARG A 4 0.67 -9.14 6.06
N LEU A 5 0.20 -8.31 5.13
CA LEU A 5 -1.22 -7.95 5.02
C LEU A 5 -2.07 -9.12 4.49
N TRP A 6 -1.54 -9.87 3.52
CA TRP A 6 -2.18 -11.09 3.00
C TRP A 6 -2.28 -12.18 4.06
N LEU A 7 -1.24 -12.36 4.87
CA LEU A 7 -1.25 -13.30 5.98
C LEU A 7 -2.31 -12.88 7.03
N TRP A 8 -2.35 -11.60 7.39
CA TRP A 8 -3.35 -11.07 8.31
C TRP A 8 -4.79 -11.22 7.79
N ALA A 9 -5.03 -10.90 6.52
CA ALA A 9 -6.32 -11.10 5.87
C ALA A 9 -6.73 -12.58 5.85
N GLY A 10 -5.79 -13.49 5.56
CA GLY A 10 -6.02 -14.93 5.57
C GLY A 10 -6.39 -15.47 6.95
N ILE A 11 -5.72 -15.01 8.02
CA ILE A 11 -6.07 -15.36 9.40
C ILE A 11 -7.50 -14.91 9.73
N LEU A 12 -7.83 -13.65 9.47
CA LEU A 12 -9.15 -13.10 9.76
C LEU A 12 -10.26 -13.83 9.00
N ALA A 13 -10.06 -14.04 7.69
CA ALA A 13 -11.03 -14.75 6.86
C ALA A 13 -11.16 -16.23 7.25
N GLY A 14 -10.05 -16.87 7.66
CA GLY A 14 -10.04 -18.24 8.14
C GLY A 14 -10.85 -18.41 9.43
N ILE A 15 -10.63 -17.53 10.41
CA ILE A 15 -11.41 -17.49 11.66
C ILE A 15 -12.91 -17.31 11.35
N LEU A 16 -13.24 -16.39 10.44
CA LEU A 16 -14.62 -16.11 10.07
C LEU A 16 -15.31 -17.33 9.43
N CYS A 17 -14.62 -18.03 8.52
CA CYS A 17 -15.13 -19.23 7.85
C CYS A 17 -15.35 -20.40 8.82
N LEU A 18 -14.42 -20.63 9.73
CA LEU A 18 -14.46 -21.78 10.63
C LEU A 18 -15.44 -21.59 11.80
N VAL A 19 -15.51 -20.38 12.34
CA VAL A 19 -16.24 -20.11 13.59
C VAL A 19 -17.64 -19.54 13.33
N PHE A 20 -17.76 -18.52 12.46
CA PHE A 20 -18.96 -17.69 12.40
C PHE A 20 -19.88 -17.99 11.23
N LEU A 21 -19.40 -18.54 10.10
CA LEU A 21 -20.28 -18.75 8.93
C LEU A 21 -21.31 -19.89 9.18
N PRO A 22 -22.60 -19.69 8.80
CA PRO A 22 -23.68 -20.67 8.93
C PRO A 22 -23.61 -21.72 7.81
N LEU A 23 -22.45 -22.34 7.63
CA LEU A 23 -22.21 -23.37 6.62
C LEU A 23 -22.16 -24.76 7.26
N SER A 24 -22.51 -25.79 6.49
CA SER A 24 -22.34 -27.18 6.94
C SER A 24 -20.86 -27.48 7.20
N PRO A 25 -20.52 -28.46 8.07
CA PRO A 25 -19.13 -28.73 8.46
C PRO A 25 -18.21 -28.96 7.25
N LYS A 26 -18.69 -29.65 6.22
CA LYS A 26 -17.95 -29.91 4.97
C LYS A 26 -17.71 -28.63 4.17
N VAL A 27 -18.72 -27.77 4.08
CA VAL A 27 -18.64 -26.53 3.30
C VAL A 27 -17.75 -25.48 4.01
N ARG A 28 -17.69 -25.48 5.35
CA ARG A 28 -16.75 -24.63 6.12
C ARG A 28 -15.27 -24.93 5.80
N TRP A 29 -14.92 -26.21 5.72
CA TRP A 29 -13.56 -26.63 5.39
C TRP A 29 -13.21 -26.31 3.92
N ILE A 30 -14.16 -26.47 3.00
CA ILE A 30 -13.98 -26.08 1.59
C ILE A 30 -13.79 -24.56 1.47
N SER A 31 -14.62 -23.75 2.13
CA SER A 31 -14.48 -22.29 2.09
C SER A 31 -13.16 -21.82 2.70
N PHE A 32 -12.72 -22.45 3.79
CA PHE A 32 -11.40 -22.20 4.37
C PHE A 32 -10.26 -22.52 3.39
N ALA A 33 -10.32 -23.68 2.73
CA ALA A 33 -9.30 -24.08 1.74
C ALA A 33 -9.22 -23.11 0.55
N VAL A 34 -10.36 -22.61 0.07
CA VAL A 34 -10.42 -21.60 -1.00
C VAL A 34 -9.80 -20.28 -0.55
N VAL A 35 -10.13 -19.80 0.66
CA VAL A 35 -9.53 -18.58 1.22
C VAL A 35 -8.02 -18.72 1.39
N ALA A 36 -7.55 -19.87 1.90
CA ALA A 36 -6.14 -20.16 2.05
C ALA A 36 -5.42 -20.18 0.69
N LEU A 37 -6.02 -20.79 -0.34
CA LEU A 37 -5.49 -20.80 -1.70
C LEU A 37 -5.39 -19.39 -2.31
N ILE A 38 -6.41 -18.56 -2.13
CA ILE A 38 -6.41 -17.16 -2.59
C ILE A 38 -5.29 -16.37 -1.90
N CYS A 39 -5.10 -16.57 -0.60
CA CYS A 39 -4.02 -15.91 0.15
C CYS A 39 -2.64 -16.38 -0.30
N LEU A 40 -2.46 -17.69 -0.53
CA LEU A 40 -1.21 -18.27 -1.06
C LEU A 40 -0.90 -17.73 -2.47
N CYS A 41 -1.88 -17.66 -3.35
CA CYS A 41 -1.74 -17.04 -4.67
C CYS A 41 -1.40 -15.54 -4.56
N GLY A 42 -2.06 -14.81 -3.66
CA GLY A 42 -1.77 -13.40 -3.40
C GLY A 42 -0.34 -13.16 -2.89
N LEU A 43 0.14 -14.01 -1.98
CA LEU A 43 1.52 -14.02 -1.50
C LEU A 43 2.51 -14.30 -2.62
N TYR A 44 2.26 -15.34 -3.43
CA TYR A 44 3.11 -15.72 -4.54
C TYR A 44 3.20 -14.63 -5.62
N LEU A 45 2.07 -14.06 -6.03
CA LEU A 45 2.02 -12.98 -7.02
C LEU A 45 2.66 -11.69 -6.49
N SER A 46 2.50 -11.38 -5.20
CA SER A 46 3.16 -10.23 -4.57
C SER A 46 4.68 -10.42 -4.47
N GLY A 47 5.15 -11.65 -4.25
CA GLY A 47 6.58 -11.98 -4.27
C GLY A 47 7.19 -11.74 -5.66
N ARG A 48 6.56 -12.30 -6.71
CA ARG A 48 7.05 -12.15 -8.10
C ARG A 48 7.03 -10.72 -8.61
N LYS A 49 6.05 -9.90 -8.19
CA LYS A 49 6.02 -8.46 -8.53
C LYS A 49 7.17 -7.69 -7.89
N SER A 50 7.59 -8.09 -6.68
CA SER A 50 8.72 -7.49 -5.99
C SER A 50 10.06 -7.89 -6.61
N GLU A 51 10.21 -9.17 -7.01
CA GLU A 51 11.43 -9.67 -7.67
C GLU A 51 11.64 -9.03 -9.05
N ARG A 52 10.60 -8.99 -9.90
CA ARG A 52 10.70 -8.33 -11.22
C ARG A 52 10.96 -6.82 -11.15
N ALA A 53 10.62 -6.17 -10.04
CA ALA A 53 10.91 -4.75 -9.84
C ALA A 53 12.35 -4.52 -9.35
N ASN A 54 12.99 -5.52 -8.73
CA ASN A 54 14.38 -5.44 -8.26
C ASN A 54 15.42 -5.76 -9.34
N ASP A 55 15.08 -6.56 -10.35
CA ASP A 55 16.06 -7.06 -11.34
C ASP A 55 16.58 -6.01 -12.35
N ILE A 56 15.96 -4.82 -12.43
CA ILE A 56 16.24 -3.85 -13.52
C ILE A 56 17.04 -2.62 -13.05
N ILE A 57 17.03 -2.28 -11.75
CA ILE A 57 17.82 -1.17 -11.22
C ILE A 57 18.48 -1.59 -9.92
N ASN A 58 19.81 -1.66 -9.93
CA ASN A 58 20.58 -1.75 -8.70
C ASN A 58 20.50 -0.39 -7.96
N LEU A 59 19.52 -0.26 -7.06
CA LEU A 59 19.31 0.87 -6.16
C LEU A 59 19.99 0.64 -4.80
N ASP A 60 21.09 -0.13 -4.76
CA ASP A 60 21.89 -0.29 -3.55
C ASP A 60 22.41 1.09 -3.08
N GLY A 61 22.19 1.41 -1.80
CA GLY A 61 22.58 2.70 -1.23
C GLY A 61 21.48 3.76 -1.14
N LEU A 62 20.21 3.41 -1.38
CA LEU A 62 19.11 4.33 -1.12
C LEU A 62 19.01 4.74 0.36
N PRO A 63 18.62 6.00 0.65
CA PRO A 63 18.36 6.47 2.01
C PRO A 63 17.37 5.58 2.81
N PRO A 64 17.41 5.64 4.15
CA PRO A 64 16.57 4.80 5.01
C PRO A 64 15.06 5.03 4.79
N GLU A 65 14.21 4.09 5.24
CA GLU A 65 12.74 4.14 5.04
C GLU A 65 12.06 5.39 5.65
N ASN A 66 12.71 6.06 6.59
CA ASN A 66 12.24 7.28 7.23
C ASN A 66 12.76 8.57 6.55
N TYR A 67 13.34 8.48 5.36
CA TYR A 67 13.87 9.64 4.64
C TYR A 67 12.75 10.57 4.15
N ARG A 68 12.71 11.78 4.70
CA ARG A 68 11.69 12.82 4.45
C ARG A 68 12.22 14.06 3.72
N LEU A 69 13.48 14.03 3.31
CA LEU A 69 14.08 15.11 2.54
C LEU A 69 13.73 14.96 1.05
N PRO A 70 13.84 16.02 0.24
CA PRO A 70 13.48 15.96 -1.17
C PRO A 70 14.39 14.99 -1.93
N VAL A 71 13.83 14.34 -2.94
CA VAL A 71 14.53 13.39 -3.80
C VAL A 71 14.44 13.90 -5.22
N VAL A 72 15.58 14.13 -5.85
CA VAL A 72 15.67 14.71 -7.19
C VAL A 72 16.20 13.70 -8.19
N LEU A 73 15.41 13.41 -9.20
CA LEU A 73 15.79 12.60 -10.36
C LEU A 73 16.52 13.49 -11.35
N VAL A 74 17.77 13.17 -11.66
CA VAL A 74 18.63 13.98 -12.53
C VAL A 74 18.80 13.26 -13.87
N CYS A 75 18.50 13.95 -14.96
CA CYS A 75 18.64 13.45 -16.33
C CYS A 75 19.25 14.52 -17.24
N GLY A 76 19.83 14.11 -18.37
CA GLY A 76 20.42 15.01 -19.37
C GLY A 76 21.95 15.00 -19.36
N ASP A 77 22.56 16.16 -19.54
CA ASP A 77 23.98 16.31 -19.84
C ASP A 77 24.88 16.31 -18.58
N ALA A 78 26.16 15.97 -18.78
CA ALA A 78 27.21 15.96 -17.74
C ALA A 78 26.90 15.14 -16.47
N LEU A 79 26.07 14.10 -16.58
CA LEU A 79 25.81 13.18 -15.46
C LEU A 79 27.09 12.55 -14.88
N PRO A 80 28.09 12.10 -15.67
CA PRO A 80 29.34 11.59 -15.12
C PRO A 80 30.14 12.66 -14.35
N ALA A 81 30.04 13.92 -14.74
CA ALA A 81 30.74 15.01 -14.06
C ALA A 81 30.08 15.38 -12.72
N LEU A 82 28.77 15.18 -12.59
CA LEU A 82 27.99 15.43 -11.37
C LEU A 82 28.09 14.25 -10.38
N PHE A 83 27.92 13.02 -10.86
CA PHE A 83 27.84 11.83 -9.99
C PHE A 83 29.14 11.01 -9.91
N GLY A 84 30.10 11.25 -10.80
CA GLY A 84 31.26 10.36 -10.94
C GLY A 84 30.82 8.95 -11.35
N ALA A 85 31.29 7.95 -10.59
CA ALA A 85 30.93 6.54 -10.79
C ALA A 85 29.61 6.15 -10.10
N ASP A 86 29.10 6.98 -9.20
CA ASP A 86 27.94 6.64 -8.39
C ASP A 86 26.63 6.91 -9.15
N ALA A 87 25.56 6.24 -8.72
CA ALA A 87 24.19 6.52 -9.19
C ALA A 87 23.39 7.39 -8.21
N ILE A 88 23.89 7.55 -6.98
CA ILE A 88 23.21 8.20 -5.87
C ILE A 88 24.18 9.17 -5.21
N HIS A 89 23.78 10.42 -5.05
CA HIS A 89 24.51 11.40 -4.25
C HIS A 89 23.62 11.87 -3.10
N GLN A 90 24.06 11.63 -1.86
CA GLN A 90 23.32 12.03 -0.66
C GLN A 90 23.98 13.26 -0.06
N SER A 91 23.19 14.32 0.16
CA SER A 91 23.60 15.48 0.94
C SER A 91 22.82 15.54 2.25
N ALA A 92 23.22 16.45 3.14
CA ALA A 92 22.50 16.70 4.39
C ALA A 92 21.07 17.25 4.15
N GLN A 93 20.81 17.82 2.96
CA GLN A 93 19.58 18.52 2.63
C GLN A 93 18.66 17.71 1.70
N GLY A 94 19.17 16.70 1.01
CA GLY A 94 18.39 15.89 0.09
C GLY A 94 19.19 14.81 -0.64
N CYS A 95 18.54 14.14 -1.58
CA CYS A 95 19.13 13.02 -2.32
C CYS A 95 18.99 13.25 -3.83
N TRP A 96 20.08 13.09 -4.56
CA TRP A 96 20.12 13.12 -6.01
C TRP A 96 20.22 11.68 -6.54
N LEU A 97 19.41 11.36 -7.55
CA LEU A 97 19.38 10.06 -8.20
C LEU A 97 19.65 10.25 -9.69
N ARG A 98 20.65 9.54 -10.20
CA ARG A 98 21.01 9.57 -11.62
C ARG A 98 20.03 8.73 -12.44
N VAL A 99 19.45 9.34 -13.47
CA VAL A 99 18.67 8.66 -14.49
C VAL A 99 19.45 8.75 -15.80
N ASN A 100 19.93 7.60 -16.29
CA ASN A 100 20.85 7.55 -17.43
C ASN A 100 20.25 8.05 -18.74
N ASP A 101 18.94 7.84 -18.94
CA ASP A 101 18.24 8.24 -20.15
C ASP A 101 16.87 8.84 -19.81
N VAL A 102 16.52 9.91 -20.52
CA VAL A 102 15.23 10.60 -20.44
C VAL A 102 14.09 9.63 -20.76
N THR A 103 14.26 8.74 -21.74
CA THR A 103 13.22 7.76 -22.11
C THR A 103 12.86 6.81 -20.96
N GLY A 104 13.84 6.54 -20.09
CA GLY A 104 13.71 5.67 -18.92
C GLY A 104 13.14 6.37 -17.69
N LEU A 105 12.93 7.70 -17.70
CA LEU A 105 12.53 8.48 -16.52
C LEU A 105 11.25 7.95 -15.87
N ARG A 106 10.21 7.67 -16.67
CA ARG A 106 8.95 7.14 -16.15
C ARG A 106 9.12 5.74 -15.57
N GLN A 107 9.80 4.84 -16.28
CA GLN A 107 10.02 3.47 -15.83
C GLN A 107 10.84 3.44 -14.53
N PHE A 108 11.93 4.22 -14.46
CA PHE A 108 12.75 4.40 -13.27
C PHE A 108 11.90 4.87 -12.09
N THR A 109 11.08 5.90 -12.30
CA THR A 109 10.21 6.45 -11.26
C THR A 109 9.17 5.43 -10.78
N GLN A 110 8.55 4.68 -11.69
CA GLN A 110 7.58 3.66 -11.32
C GLN A 110 8.23 2.56 -10.46
N GLN A 111 9.43 2.11 -10.84
CA GLN A 111 10.17 1.10 -10.07
C GLN A 111 10.58 1.64 -8.69
N LEU A 112 11.05 2.89 -8.63
CA LEU A 112 11.36 3.58 -7.38
C LEU A 112 10.15 3.67 -6.46
N LEU A 113 8.97 4.01 -7.00
CA LEU A 113 7.73 4.13 -6.22
C LEU A 113 7.14 2.78 -5.81
N VAL A 114 7.46 1.68 -6.51
CA VAL A 114 7.12 0.33 -6.04
C VAL A 114 7.90 -0.01 -4.77
N GLN A 115 9.20 0.35 -4.71
CA GLN A 115 10.04 0.13 -3.54
C GLN A 115 9.74 1.14 -2.42
N ARG A 116 9.59 2.44 -2.76
CA ARG A 116 9.41 3.57 -1.83
C ARG A 116 8.17 4.41 -2.21
N PRO A 117 6.95 3.89 -2.00
CA PRO A 117 5.74 4.58 -2.43
C PRO A 117 5.45 5.89 -1.66
N GLU A 118 6.08 6.10 -0.51
CA GLU A 118 6.03 7.37 0.24
C GLU A 118 6.75 8.53 -0.45
N TRP A 119 7.70 8.24 -1.36
CA TRP A 119 8.48 9.28 -2.03
C TRP A 119 7.70 10.02 -3.11
N ALA A 120 6.55 9.51 -3.56
CA ALA A 120 5.74 10.13 -4.62
C ALA A 120 5.48 11.63 -4.43
N ARG A 121 5.42 12.09 -3.17
CA ARG A 121 5.17 13.50 -2.81
C ARG A 121 6.42 14.36 -2.64
N GLN A 122 7.61 13.77 -2.59
CA GLN A 122 8.89 14.48 -2.40
C GLN A 122 9.81 14.36 -3.62
N LEU A 123 9.32 13.75 -4.71
CA LEU A 123 10.04 13.63 -5.96
C LEU A 123 10.04 14.95 -6.74
N SER A 124 11.18 15.28 -7.31
CA SER A 124 11.37 16.35 -8.28
C SER A 124 12.26 15.86 -9.42
N VAL A 125 12.16 16.47 -10.59
CA VAL A 125 13.01 16.16 -11.75
C VAL A 125 13.90 17.36 -12.02
N MET A 126 15.21 17.13 -12.11
CA MET A 126 16.17 18.09 -12.62
C MET A 126 16.65 17.62 -13.98
N PHE A 127 16.54 18.51 -14.97
CA PHE A 127 17.08 18.27 -16.31
C PHE A 127 18.29 19.15 -16.54
N SER A 128 19.42 18.51 -16.77
CA SER A 128 20.70 19.13 -17.09
C SER A 128 20.82 19.29 -18.61
N VAL A 129 21.01 20.52 -19.10
CA VAL A 129 21.24 20.80 -20.53
C VAL A 129 22.43 21.71 -20.66
N ASN A 130 23.48 21.28 -21.34
CA ASN A 130 24.72 22.04 -21.44
C ASN A 130 24.95 22.45 -22.89
N PRO A 131 24.79 23.73 -23.24
CA PRO A 131 24.79 24.16 -24.64
C PRO A 131 26.14 23.97 -25.33
N GLN A 132 27.23 23.83 -24.56
CA GLN A 132 28.59 23.59 -25.08
C GLN A 132 28.90 22.10 -25.35
N GLN A 133 28.07 21.19 -24.85
CA GLN A 133 28.18 19.74 -25.10
C GLN A 133 27.21 19.27 -26.19
N GLN A 134 26.33 20.17 -26.66
CA GLN A 134 25.33 19.89 -27.68
C GLN A 134 25.81 20.40 -29.05
N ALA A 135 25.70 19.55 -30.07
CA ALA A 135 26.02 19.89 -31.47
C ALA A 135 24.76 19.97 -32.35
N ASP A 136 23.72 19.20 -32.04
CA ASP A 136 22.56 19.04 -32.92
C ASP A 136 21.30 19.63 -32.26
N GLU A 137 20.73 20.65 -32.91
CA GLU A 137 19.51 21.32 -32.49
C GLU A 137 18.27 20.41 -32.62
N GLN A 138 18.24 19.55 -33.65
CA GLN A 138 17.14 18.61 -33.86
C GLN A 138 17.16 17.48 -32.83
N ALA A 139 18.36 16.97 -32.51
CA ALA A 139 18.51 15.98 -31.44
C ALA A 139 18.12 16.57 -30.08
N LEU A 140 18.57 17.79 -29.77
CA LEU A 140 18.20 18.48 -28.53
C LEU A 140 16.69 18.67 -28.44
N SER A 141 16.05 19.22 -29.47
CA SER A 141 14.59 19.43 -29.45
C SER A 141 13.82 18.11 -29.27
N THR A 142 14.25 17.03 -29.93
CA THR A 142 13.67 15.68 -29.75
C THR A 142 13.77 15.21 -28.30
N HIS A 143 14.94 15.33 -27.67
CA HIS A 143 15.12 14.98 -26.25
C HIS A 143 14.26 15.84 -25.31
N LEU A 144 14.10 17.14 -25.59
CA LEU A 144 13.27 18.03 -24.79
C LEU A 144 11.78 17.68 -24.88
N PHE A 145 11.29 17.35 -26.08
CA PHE A 145 9.92 16.88 -26.28
C PHE A 145 9.66 15.55 -25.59
N GLU A 146 10.62 14.62 -25.67
CA GLU A 146 10.55 13.34 -24.96
C GLU A 146 10.48 13.55 -23.45
N LEU A 147 11.35 14.41 -22.88
CA LEU A 147 11.30 14.74 -21.46
C LEU A 147 9.95 15.31 -21.05
N ARG A 148 9.42 16.26 -21.83
CA ARG A 148 8.09 16.84 -21.58
C ARG A 148 7.02 15.76 -21.55
N TRP A 149 7.04 14.85 -22.53
CA TRP A 149 6.08 13.75 -22.59
C TRP A 149 6.19 12.83 -21.37
N GLN A 150 7.40 12.36 -21.04
CA GLN A 150 7.69 11.51 -19.89
C GLN A 150 7.22 12.14 -18.57
N LEU A 151 7.49 13.44 -18.39
CA LEU A 151 7.09 14.18 -17.19
C LEU A 151 5.56 14.35 -17.10
N VAL A 152 4.87 14.58 -18.21
CA VAL A 152 3.40 14.65 -18.23
C VAL A 152 2.80 13.29 -17.87
N GLN A 153 3.33 12.18 -18.40
CA GLN A 153 2.88 10.84 -18.02
C GLN A 153 3.16 10.53 -16.55
N LEU A 154 4.33 10.91 -16.06
CA LEU A 154 4.73 10.71 -14.67
C LEU A 154 3.82 11.47 -13.69
N ARG A 155 3.44 12.71 -14.02
CA ARG A 155 2.46 13.49 -13.24
C ARG A 155 1.06 12.86 -13.26
N ARG A 156 0.66 12.27 -14.39
CA ARG A 156 -0.61 11.53 -14.51
C ARG A 156 -0.60 10.27 -13.66
N ASP A 157 0.46 9.46 -13.74
CA ASP A 157 0.58 8.19 -13.01
C ASP A 157 0.68 8.40 -11.49
N SER A 158 1.42 9.41 -11.05
CA SER A 158 1.64 9.70 -9.63
C SER A 158 0.50 10.49 -8.99
N HIS A 159 -0.36 11.13 -9.78
CA HIS A 159 -1.36 12.12 -9.33
C HIS A 159 -0.77 13.30 -8.54
N TRP A 160 0.54 13.56 -8.64
CA TRP A 160 1.22 14.66 -7.98
C TRP A 160 1.92 15.58 -8.99
N PRO A 161 1.96 16.90 -8.73
CA PRO A 161 2.73 17.82 -9.54
C PRO A 161 4.21 17.61 -9.21
N VAL A 162 4.92 16.83 -10.05
CA VAL A 162 6.36 16.65 -9.91
C VAL A 162 7.08 17.89 -10.46
N PRO A 163 7.78 18.67 -9.62
CA PRO A 163 8.51 19.85 -10.07
C PRO A 163 9.55 19.55 -11.12
N LEU A 164 9.73 20.48 -12.06
CA LEU A 164 10.83 20.46 -13.01
C LEU A 164 11.80 21.59 -12.68
N VAL A 165 13.07 21.25 -12.50
CA VAL A 165 14.18 22.19 -12.41
C VAL A 165 15.01 22.08 -13.68
N LEU A 166 15.26 23.20 -14.35
CA LEU A 166 16.20 23.25 -15.46
C LEU A 166 17.56 23.67 -14.92
N TYR A 167 18.59 22.89 -15.22
CA TYR A 167 19.96 23.15 -14.83
C TYR A 167 20.80 23.22 -16.11
N SER A 168 21.59 24.28 -16.25
CA SER A 168 22.40 24.48 -17.45
C SER A 168 23.78 24.98 -17.06
N THR A 169 24.83 24.33 -17.58
CA THR A 169 26.22 24.64 -17.26
C THR A 169 26.96 25.17 -18.48
N VAL A 170 27.70 26.27 -18.30
CA VAL A 170 28.60 26.85 -19.31
C VAL A 170 29.99 27.05 -18.69
N ALA A 171 31.00 26.50 -19.34
CA ALA A 171 32.40 26.74 -19.05
C ALA A 171 32.95 27.94 -19.82
N ASN A 172 33.70 28.81 -19.16
CA ASN A 172 34.40 29.91 -19.80
C ASN A 172 35.63 30.32 -18.98
N SER A 173 36.65 30.89 -19.61
CA SER A 173 37.92 31.21 -18.90
C SER A 173 37.81 32.39 -17.93
N MET A 174 36.72 33.17 -17.99
CA MET A 174 36.50 34.28 -17.04
C MET A 174 36.15 33.78 -15.63
N VAL A 175 35.76 32.50 -15.50
CA VAL A 175 35.33 31.91 -14.23
C VAL A 175 36.52 31.31 -13.51
N LYS A 176 36.90 31.90 -12.37
CA LYS A 176 37.93 31.35 -11.47
C LYS A 176 37.35 30.37 -10.45
N SER A 177 36.14 30.63 -9.97
CA SER A 177 35.40 29.81 -9.00
C SER A 177 33.98 29.56 -9.52
N PRO A 178 33.39 28.38 -9.29
CA PRO A 178 32.04 28.07 -9.75
C PRO A 178 31.03 29.04 -9.12
N VAL A 179 30.07 29.51 -9.91
CA VAL A 179 29.00 30.40 -9.45
C VAL A 179 27.68 29.94 -10.05
N TRP A 180 26.63 29.92 -9.24
CA TRP A 180 25.27 29.68 -9.72
C TRP A 180 24.45 30.96 -9.76
N LEU A 181 23.60 31.07 -10.77
CA LEU A 181 22.50 32.01 -10.83
C LEU A 181 21.20 31.23 -10.82
N SER A 182 20.33 31.52 -9.88
CA SER A 182 19.04 30.86 -9.73
C SER A 182 17.89 31.81 -10.00
N GLN A 183 16.87 31.34 -10.71
CA GLN A 183 15.64 32.07 -10.96
C GLN A 183 14.44 31.17 -10.67
N GLN A 184 13.64 31.53 -9.66
CA GLN A 184 12.33 30.92 -9.44
C GLN A 184 11.27 31.68 -10.26
N GLN A 185 10.15 31.03 -10.60
CA GLN A 185 9.10 31.61 -11.45
C GLN A 185 8.63 33.02 -11.02
N SER A 186 8.58 33.31 -9.72
CA SER A 186 8.03 34.54 -9.15
C SER A 186 9.05 35.40 -8.38
N GLN A 187 10.33 35.02 -8.37
CA GLN A 187 11.37 35.73 -7.61
C GLN A 187 12.44 36.35 -8.53
N PRO A 188 13.11 37.44 -8.08
CA PRO A 188 14.28 37.96 -8.78
C PRO A 188 15.42 36.93 -8.82
N PHE A 189 16.42 37.19 -9.66
CA PHE A 189 17.62 36.36 -9.69
C PHE A 189 18.36 36.41 -8.36
N ALA A 190 18.76 35.24 -7.86
CA ALA A 190 19.68 35.10 -6.73
C ALA A 190 20.99 34.46 -7.20
N VAL A 191 22.10 35.09 -6.86
CA VAL A 191 23.46 34.60 -7.12
C VAL A 191 23.91 33.77 -5.93
N TRP A 192 24.59 32.67 -6.21
CA TRP A 192 25.20 31.80 -5.21
C TRP A 192 26.68 31.64 -5.56
N PRO A 193 27.56 32.51 -5.03
CA PRO A 193 29.00 32.34 -5.16
C PRO A 193 29.49 31.13 -4.34
N VAL A 194 28.77 30.83 -3.27
CA VAL A 194 28.92 29.64 -2.42
C VAL A 194 27.53 29.05 -2.21
N VAL A 195 27.43 27.72 -2.15
CA VAL A 195 26.17 26.97 -2.01
C VAL A 195 25.32 27.42 -0.80
N THR A 196 25.91 28.03 0.22
CA THR A 196 25.26 28.32 1.50
C THR A 196 24.67 29.73 1.64
N MET A 197 25.07 30.71 0.81
CA MET A 197 24.66 32.11 1.01
C MET A 197 24.24 32.76 -0.31
N PRO A 198 22.95 33.11 -0.48
CA PRO A 198 22.50 33.84 -1.63
C PRO A 198 22.81 35.34 -1.50
N GLU A 199 23.17 35.94 -2.62
CA GLU A 199 23.35 37.39 -2.77
C GLU A 199 22.50 37.89 -3.94
N THR A 200 22.20 39.19 -3.97
CA THR A 200 21.58 39.78 -5.16
C THR A 200 22.62 39.94 -6.26
N LEU A 201 22.19 39.91 -7.53
CA LEU A 201 23.11 40.10 -8.66
C LEU A 201 23.84 41.46 -8.60
N GLY A 202 23.15 42.51 -8.14
CA GLY A 202 23.73 43.85 -8.01
C GLY A 202 24.80 43.90 -6.92
N ASP A 203 24.50 43.36 -5.73
CA ASP A 203 25.46 43.32 -4.63
C ASP A 203 26.69 42.49 -5.01
N TRP A 204 26.47 41.33 -5.64
CA TRP A 204 27.57 40.47 -6.10
C TRP A 204 28.47 41.18 -7.12
N GLN A 205 27.92 41.99 -8.02
CA GLN A 205 28.68 42.79 -8.98
C GLN A 205 29.46 43.93 -8.33
N LEU A 206 28.91 44.57 -7.30
CA LEU A 206 29.46 45.79 -6.69
C LEU A 206 30.42 45.53 -5.52
N THR A 207 30.35 44.34 -4.90
CA THR A 207 31.15 44.01 -3.70
C THR A 207 32.67 44.10 -3.90
N PRO A 208 33.27 43.60 -4.99
CA PRO A 208 34.72 43.71 -5.17
C PRO A 208 35.11 45.02 -5.86
N GLU A 209 36.26 45.58 -5.48
CA GLU A 209 36.84 46.74 -6.14
C GLU A 209 37.89 46.33 -7.20
N GLY A 210 38.09 47.16 -8.23
CA GLY A 210 39.15 46.97 -9.22
C GLY A 210 38.86 45.89 -10.28
N GLU A 211 39.87 45.09 -10.62
CA GLU A 211 39.80 44.14 -11.74
C GLU A 211 38.72 43.05 -11.55
N GLU A 212 38.49 42.62 -10.32
CA GLU A 212 37.48 41.61 -10.00
C GLU A 212 36.05 42.10 -10.29
N GLN A 213 35.80 43.40 -10.11
CA GLN A 213 34.52 44.02 -10.47
C GLN A 213 34.24 43.90 -11.97
N SER A 214 35.25 44.16 -12.80
CA SER A 214 35.16 44.03 -14.26
C SER A 214 34.89 42.58 -14.67
N VAL A 215 35.53 41.62 -14.01
CA VAL A 215 35.31 40.18 -14.26
C VAL A 215 33.88 39.78 -13.90
N ARG A 216 33.36 40.17 -12.73
CA ARG A 216 31.98 39.88 -12.32
C ARG A 216 30.95 40.54 -13.24
N PHE A 217 31.22 41.76 -13.73
CA PHE A 217 30.37 42.41 -14.71
C PHE A 217 30.29 41.61 -16.02
N LYS A 218 31.45 41.16 -16.55
CA LYS A 218 31.50 40.29 -17.74
C LYS A 218 30.77 38.97 -17.51
N GLN A 219 30.95 38.34 -16.34
CA GLN A 219 30.25 37.11 -15.98
C GLN A 219 28.74 37.31 -15.90
N ALA A 220 28.26 38.43 -15.37
CA ALA A 220 26.83 38.73 -15.34
C ALA A 220 26.23 38.91 -16.74
N VAL A 221 26.96 39.54 -17.67
CA VAL A 221 26.55 39.59 -19.09
C VAL A 221 26.48 38.19 -19.68
N MET A 222 27.46 37.33 -19.37
CA MET A 222 27.43 35.93 -19.80
C MET A 222 26.24 35.16 -19.21
N PHE A 223 25.87 35.38 -17.94
CA PHE A 223 24.68 34.79 -17.34
C PHE A 223 23.41 35.24 -18.05
N PHE A 224 23.31 36.53 -18.40
CA PHE A 224 22.19 37.04 -19.16
C PHE A 224 22.08 36.36 -20.53
N LYS A 225 23.19 36.21 -21.24
CA LYS A 225 23.23 35.52 -22.54
C LYS A 225 22.93 34.04 -22.42
N HIS A 226 23.43 33.39 -21.38
CA HIS A 226 23.13 32.00 -21.08
C HIS A 226 21.62 31.79 -20.82
N ASN A 227 21.00 32.68 -20.03
CA ASN A 227 19.56 32.66 -19.79
C ASN A 227 18.77 32.90 -21.08
N GLN A 228 19.24 33.83 -21.93
CA GLN A 228 18.61 34.14 -23.20
C GLN A 228 18.61 32.92 -24.13
N TRP A 229 19.75 32.22 -24.26
CA TRP A 229 19.83 30.97 -25.01
C TRP A 229 18.85 29.92 -24.48
N LEU A 230 18.77 29.72 -23.16
CA LEU A 230 17.85 28.76 -22.56
C LEU A 230 16.38 29.11 -22.84
N LYS A 231 16.04 30.41 -22.82
CA LYS A 231 14.69 30.90 -23.16
C LYS A 231 14.33 30.73 -24.63
N GLU A 232 15.30 30.84 -25.54
CA GLU A 232 15.10 30.73 -26.97
C GLU A 232 15.10 29.27 -27.45
N GLN A 233 16.01 28.45 -26.93
CA GLN A 233 16.31 27.10 -27.46
C GLN A 233 15.67 25.97 -26.66
N VAL A 234 15.49 26.15 -25.34
CA VAL A 234 15.07 25.06 -24.45
C VAL A 234 13.64 25.26 -23.96
N LEU A 235 13.33 26.46 -23.46
CA LEU A 235 12.06 26.76 -22.80
C LEU A 235 10.82 26.58 -23.71
N PRO A 236 10.85 26.89 -25.03
CA PRO A 236 9.70 26.71 -25.89
C PRO A 236 9.24 25.25 -25.99
N ALA A 237 10.18 24.30 -26.00
CA ALA A 237 9.85 22.87 -26.05
C ALA A 237 8.97 22.43 -24.87
N PHE A 238 9.12 23.07 -23.70
CA PHE A 238 8.31 22.80 -22.51
C PHE A 238 7.00 23.57 -22.46
N ILE A 239 7.02 24.88 -22.79
CA ILE A 239 5.90 25.78 -22.55
C ILE A 239 4.93 25.84 -23.73
N GLN A 240 5.44 25.77 -24.95
CA GLN A 240 4.65 26.05 -26.15
C GLN A 240 3.46 25.10 -26.24
N ARG A 241 2.31 25.66 -26.60
CA ARG A 241 1.07 24.88 -26.76
C ARG A 241 1.27 23.86 -27.88
N ASN A 242 1.01 22.61 -27.56
CA ASN A 242 0.96 21.49 -28.47
C ASN A 242 -0.36 20.77 -28.18
N ASP A 243 -1.11 20.38 -29.21
CA ASP A 243 -2.43 19.78 -29.06
C ASP A 243 -2.36 18.39 -28.40
N ASP A 244 -1.22 17.69 -28.52
CA ASP A 244 -1.05 16.33 -28.00
C ASP A 244 -0.55 16.28 -26.55
N VAL A 245 0.21 17.30 -26.11
CA VAL A 245 0.91 17.29 -24.81
C VAL A 245 0.76 18.63 -24.10
N ILE A 246 0.35 18.59 -22.82
CA ILE A 246 0.19 19.78 -21.98
C ILE A 246 1.56 20.46 -21.75
N GLY A 247 1.57 21.80 -21.71
CA GLY A 247 2.77 22.58 -21.40
C GLY A 247 3.24 22.38 -19.97
N VAL A 248 4.55 22.34 -19.77
CA VAL A 248 5.19 22.19 -18.46
C VAL A 248 5.98 23.46 -18.17
N GLN A 249 5.65 24.14 -17.08
CA GLN A 249 6.46 25.26 -16.59
C GLN A 249 7.55 24.73 -15.65
N PRO A 250 8.83 25.05 -15.87
CA PRO A 250 9.89 24.73 -14.91
C PRO A 250 9.70 25.60 -13.65
N GLN A 251 9.75 24.99 -12.47
CA GLN A 251 9.62 25.70 -11.18
C GLN A 251 10.82 26.64 -10.97
N GLN A 252 12.00 26.21 -11.39
CA GLN A 252 13.25 26.94 -11.22
C GLN A 252 14.19 26.70 -12.39
N ILE A 253 14.94 27.74 -12.75
CA ILE A 253 16.03 27.69 -13.72
C ILE A 253 17.33 28.00 -12.98
N ILE A 254 18.32 27.13 -13.12
CA ILE A 254 19.65 27.28 -12.55
C ILE A 254 20.66 27.35 -13.68
N LEU A 255 21.42 28.43 -13.69
CA LEU A 255 22.54 28.63 -14.59
C LEU A 255 23.82 28.46 -13.76
N HIS A 256 24.71 27.60 -14.22
CA HIS A 256 25.97 27.32 -13.56
C HIS A 256 27.12 27.73 -14.48
N HIS A 257 28.03 28.52 -13.97
CA HIS A 257 29.25 28.90 -14.69
C HIS A 257 30.46 28.28 -14.01
N VAL A 258 31.32 27.65 -14.81
CA VAL A 258 32.50 26.91 -14.34
C VAL A 258 33.74 27.27 -15.15
N ALA A 259 34.92 26.98 -14.58
CA ALA A 259 36.19 27.18 -15.27
C ALA A 259 36.43 26.13 -16.36
N ASN A 260 35.84 24.94 -16.23
CA ASN A 260 36.03 23.81 -17.13
C ASN A 260 34.81 22.88 -17.12
N LEU A 261 34.52 22.25 -18.25
CA LEU A 261 33.46 21.25 -18.42
C LEU A 261 34.02 20.12 -19.33
N PRO A 262 33.77 18.84 -19.02
CA PRO A 262 34.25 17.75 -19.88
C PRO A 262 33.48 17.72 -21.21
N GLU A 263 33.99 16.99 -22.21
CA GLU A 263 33.28 16.67 -23.46
C GLU A 263 32.74 17.88 -24.23
N LEU A 264 33.50 18.98 -24.26
CA LEU A 264 33.15 20.17 -25.03
C LEU A 264 33.17 19.85 -26.53
N VAL A 265 32.12 20.29 -27.22
CA VAL A 265 32.02 20.19 -28.68
C VAL A 265 32.60 21.46 -29.31
N ALA A 266 33.51 21.28 -30.26
CA ALA A 266 34.18 22.40 -30.95
C ALA A 266 33.19 23.31 -31.70
N ASP A 267 32.19 22.73 -32.36
CA ASP A 267 31.08 23.43 -33.01
C ASP A 267 29.77 23.27 -32.22
N SER A 268 29.81 23.71 -30.95
CA SER A 268 28.64 23.60 -30.07
C SER A 268 27.52 24.58 -30.44
N LEU A 269 26.29 24.24 -30.07
CA LEU A 269 25.13 25.11 -30.21
C LEU A 269 25.33 26.46 -29.51
N TRP A 270 26.05 26.46 -28.37
CA TRP A 270 26.44 27.68 -27.67
C TRP A 270 27.27 28.62 -28.55
N LEU A 271 28.33 28.09 -29.17
CA LEU A 271 29.25 28.89 -29.99
C LEU A 271 28.56 29.39 -31.26
N ARG A 272 27.78 28.54 -31.94
CA ARG A 272 26.97 28.94 -33.10
C ARG A 272 25.97 30.04 -32.77
N TRP A 273 25.31 29.94 -31.62
CA TRP A 273 24.37 30.96 -31.18
C TRP A 273 25.11 32.27 -30.85
N LEU A 274 26.22 32.24 -30.11
CA LEU A 274 27.03 33.43 -29.85
C LEU A 274 27.57 34.07 -31.14
N SER A 275 28.03 33.26 -32.10
CA SER A 275 28.50 33.76 -33.39
C SER A 275 27.36 34.37 -34.21
N SER A 276 26.14 33.82 -34.16
CA SER A 276 24.99 34.43 -34.83
C SER A 276 24.60 35.79 -34.23
N LEU A 277 24.81 35.99 -32.93
CA LEU A 277 24.48 37.24 -32.24
C LEU A 277 25.55 38.32 -32.42
N THR A 278 26.81 37.93 -32.59
CA THR A 278 27.95 38.86 -32.56
C THR A 278 28.71 38.95 -33.88
N ALA A 279 28.45 38.03 -34.82
CA ALA A 279 29.24 37.77 -36.03
C ALA A 279 30.71 37.35 -35.75
N LEU A 280 31.06 37.04 -34.49
CA LEU A 280 32.41 36.60 -34.10
C LEU A 280 32.45 35.07 -33.99
N ASN A 281 33.42 34.43 -34.64
CA ASN A 281 33.53 32.97 -34.69
C ASN A 281 34.47 32.39 -33.62
N ALA A 282 35.44 33.19 -33.16
CA ALA A 282 36.40 32.79 -32.13
C ALA A 282 36.79 34.00 -31.31
N VAL A 283 36.43 34.01 -30.03
CA VAL A 283 36.78 35.08 -29.08
C VAL A 283 37.45 34.46 -27.87
N ALA A 284 38.59 35.02 -27.47
CA ALA A 284 39.30 34.60 -26.28
C ALA A 284 38.38 34.66 -25.06
N GLY A 285 38.33 33.55 -24.33
CA GLY A 285 37.56 33.38 -23.11
C GLY A 285 36.09 33.00 -23.23
N TRP A 286 35.56 32.79 -24.44
CA TRP A 286 34.28 32.07 -24.61
C TRP A 286 34.38 30.58 -24.32
N GLN A 287 35.58 30.03 -24.50
CA GLN A 287 35.92 28.66 -24.18
C GLN A 287 36.82 28.64 -22.93
N PRO A 288 36.82 27.53 -22.17
CA PRO A 288 37.73 27.36 -21.06
C PRO A 288 39.17 27.20 -21.56
N ASP A 289 40.13 27.55 -20.71
CA ASP A 289 41.54 27.37 -21.02
C ASP A 289 41.89 25.87 -21.02
N SER A 290 42.74 25.43 -21.96
CA SER A 290 43.10 24.02 -22.09
C SER A 290 43.81 23.44 -20.86
N GLU A 291 44.40 24.30 -20.02
CA GLU A 291 45.07 23.92 -18.77
C GLU A 291 44.16 23.95 -17.53
N ALA A 292 42.88 24.31 -17.67
CA ALA A 292 41.97 24.39 -16.54
C ALA A 292 41.79 23.00 -15.88
N ALA A 293 41.96 22.94 -14.56
CA ALA A 293 41.85 21.71 -13.79
C ALA A 293 40.50 21.01 -14.05
N LYS A 294 40.56 19.69 -14.33
CA LYS A 294 39.37 18.85 -14.51
C LYS A 294 38.82 18.45 -13.14
N THR A 295 37.99 19.31 -12.56
CA THR A 295 37.28 19.02 -11.31
C THR A 295 35.86 18.57 -11.60
N GLY A 296 35.30 17.68 -10.77
CA GLY A 296 33.89 17.31 -10.84
C GLY A 296 32.97 18.52 -10.62
N LEU A 297 31.76 18.45 -11.18
CA LEU A 297 30.73 19.46 -10.98
C LEU A 297 30.12 19.30 -9.58
N GLN A 298 29.81 20.42 -8.94
CA GLN A 298 29.14 20.41 -7.64
C GLN A 298 27.62 20.50 -7.81
N PHE A 299 26.89 19.79 -6.95
CA PHE A 299 25.44 19.87 -6.91
C PHE A 299 24.96 21.18 -6.26
N PRO A 300 23.92 21.82 -6.81
CA PRO A 300 23.29 22.99 -6.20
C PRO A 300 22.36 22.57 -5.04
N ASP A 301 22.94 22.13 -3.91
CA ASP A 301 22.18 21.63 -2.75
C ASP A 301 21.17 22.66 -2.20
N PHE A 302 21.43 23.95 -2.37
CA PHE A 302 20.48 25.02 -2.01
C PHE A 302 19.08 24.84 -2.62
N LEU A 303 18.96 24.12 -3.73
CA LEU A 303 17.68 23.79 -4.37
C LEU A 303 16.72 23.07 -3.42
N PHE A 304 17.22 22.22 -2.54
CA PHE A 304 16.39 21.39 -1.66
C PHE A 304 15.48 22.21 -0.76
N SER A 305 15.87 23.43 -0.39
CA SER A 305 15.04 24.35 0.41
C SER A 305 13.72 24.74 -0.26
N THR A 306 13.63 24.58 -1.58
CA THR A 306 12.51 25.02 -2.42
C THR A 306 11.67 23.86 -2.96
N LEU A 307 12.14 22.63 -2.74
CA LEU A 307 11.56 21.41 -3.26
C LEU A 307 10.61 20.75 -2.24
N PRO A 308 9.67 19.92 -2.71
CA PRO A 308 8.68 19.31 -1.84
C PRO A 308 9.33 18.37 -0.84
N LEU A 309 9.01 18.59 0.43
CA LEU A 309 9.42 17.72 1.54
C LEU A 309 8.48 16.52 1.69
N GLY A 310 9.04 15.44 2.23
CA GLY A 310 8.35 14.20 2.53
C GLY A 310 7.40 14.30 3.72
N TYR A 311 6.12 14.51 3.45
CA TYR A 311 5.05 14.36 4.45
C TYR A 311 4.33 13.00 4.37
N GLY A 312 4.99 12.00 3.77
CA GLY A 312 4.42 10.67 3.57
C GLY A 312 4.02 10.02 4.91
N LYS A 313 2.79 9.49 4.97
CA LYS A 313 2.42 8.54 6.03
C LYS A 313 3.33 7.32 5.87
N SER A 314 4.13 7.02 6.90
CA SER A 314 5.06 5.88 6.90
C SER A 314 4.36 4.63 6.36
N ALA A 315 5.08 3.80 5.60
CA ALA A 315 4.55 2.54 5.10
C ALA A 315 3.94 1.67 6.23
N CYS A 316 4.47 1.77 7.45
CA CYS A 316 3.90 1.16 8.66
C CYS A 316 2.48 1.69 8.97
N GLN A 317 2.25 3.01 8.89
CA GLN A 317 0.93 3.60 9.16
C GLN A 317 -0.12 3.18 8.12
N ARG A 318 0.27 2.97 6.86
CA ARG A 318 -0.62 2.42 5.82
C ARG A 318 -1.00 0.97 6.10
N VAL A 319 -0.02 0.14 6.43
CA VAL A 319 -0.23 -1.27 6.82
C VAL A 319 -1.13 -1.35 8.05
N LEU A 320 -0.88 -0.52 9.07
CA LEU A 320 -1.71 -0.43 10.27
C LEU A 320 -3.14 -0.01 9.93
N ARG A 321 -3.33 0.99 9.06
CA ARG A 321 -4.66 1.43 8.64
C ARG A 321 -5.41 0.32 7.91
N HIS A 322 -4.78 -0.33 6.92
CA HIS A 322 -5.40 -1.42 6.18
C HIS A 322 -5.68 -2.63 7.08
N GLY A 323 -4.74 -3.00 7.96
CA GLY A 323 -4.91 -4.05 8.96
C GLY A 323 -6.06 -3.76 9.93
N PHE A 324 -6.18 -2.51 10.40
CA PHE A 324 -7.28 -2.07 11.24
C PHE A 324 -8.62 -2.09 10.51
N THR A 325 -8.68 -1.61 9.25
CA THR A 325 -9.91 -1.66 8.46
C THR A 325 -10.37 -3.10 8.21
N LEU A 326 -9.44 -4.02 7.93
CA LEU A 326 -9.75 -5.45 7.78
C LEU A 326 -10.29 -6.04 9.08
N LEU A 327 -9.69 -5.70 10.22
CA LEU A 327 -10.14 -6.15 11.53
C LEU A 327 -11.56 -5.65 11.83
N VAL A 328 -11.85 -4.37 11.61
CA VAL A 328 -13.18 -3.78 11.83
C VAL A 328 -14.24 -4.47 10.96
N VAL A 329 -13.93 -4.70 9.68
CA VAL A 329 -14.84 -5.42 8.77
C VAL A 329 -15.07 -6.86 9.26
N ALA A 330 -14.02 -7.57 9.69
CA ALA A 330 -14.15 -8.93 10.21
C ALA A 330 -15.02 -9.00 11.47
N ILE A 331 -14.86 -8.05 12.40
CA ILE A 331 -15.69 -7.94 13.61
C ILE A 331 -17.16 -7.68 13.24
N ALA A 332 -17.42 -6.77 12.29
CA ALA A 332 -18.78 -6.48 11.84
C ALA A 332 -19.46 -7.73 11.27
N VAL A 333 -18.77 -8.49 10.41
CA VAL A 333 -19.33 -9.74 9.86
C VAL A 333 -19.54 -10.79 10.95
N ALA A 334 -18.59 -10.94 11.88
CA ALA A 334 -18.73 -11.87 13.01
C ALA A 334 -19.96 -11.54 13.89
N LEU A 335 -20.20 -10.26 14.17
CA LEU A 335 -21.39 -9.79 14.90
C LEU A 335 -22.68 -10.08 14.13
N CYS A 336 -22.72 -9.79 12.82
CA CYS A 336 -23.87 -10.10 11.98
C CYS A 336 -24.18 -11.61 11.94
N CYS A 337 -23.13 -12.44 11.81
CA CYS A 337 -23.27 -13.89 11.86
C CYS A 337 -23.76 -14.36 13.23
N SER A 338 -23.24 -13.82 14.34
CA SER A 338 -23.72 -14.18 15.68
C SER A 338 -25.19 -13.79 15.90
N ALA A 339 -25.57 -12.59 15.45
CA ALA A 339 -26.96 -12.14 15.48
C ALA A 339 -27.87 -13.08 14.66
N TRP A 340 -27.42 -13.52 13.49
CA TRP A 340 -28.16 -14.46 12.65
C TRP A 340 -28.35 -15.83 13.34
N HIS A 341 -27.29 -16.40 13.93
CA HIS A 341 -27.39 -17.69 14.63
C HIS A 341 -28.29 -17.60 15.87
N ASN A 342 -28.21 -16.50 16.63
CA ASN A 342 -29.12 -16.25 17.75
C ASN A 342 -30.57 -16.10 17.28
N ARG A 343 -30.80 -15.40 16.17
CA ARG A 343 -32.13 -15.31 15.54
C ARG A 343 -32.65 -16.69 15.16
N GLN A 344 -31.84 -17.53 14.52
CA GLN A 344 -32.22 -18.90 14.15
C GLN A 344 -32.55 -19.76 15.37
N LEU A 345 -31.74 -19.69 16.44
CA LEU A 345 -32.00 -20.39 17.70
C LEU A 345 -33.35 -19.97 18.30
N LEU A 346 -33.61 -18.66 18.40
CA LEU A 346 -34.88 -18.12 18.90
C LEU A 346 -36.07 -18.61 18.06
N HIS A 347 -35.97 -18.56 16.73
CA HIS A 347 -37.07 -18.98 15.86
C HIS A 347 -37.33 -20.49 15.96
N ARG A 348 -36.27 -21.30 16.02
CA ARG A 348 -36.37 -22.77 16.18
C ARG A 348 -37.06 -23.13 17.49
N VAL A 349 -36.52 -22.66 18.62
CA VAL A 349 -37.09 -22.99 19.94
C VAL A 349 -38.50 -22.44 20.12
N ALA A 350 -38.78 -21.22 19.63
CA ALA A 350 -40.13 -20.67 19.68
C ALA A 350 -41.12 -21.45 18.81
N PHE A 351 -40.68 -21.95 17.65
CA PHE A 351 -41.48 -22.83 16.81
C PHE A 351 -41.77 -24.16 17.51
N ASP A 352 -40.75 -24.79 18.10
CA ASP A 352 -40.87 -26.07 18.79
C ASP A 352 -41.81 -25.97 20.02
N ILE A 353 -41.75 -24.87 20.77
CA ILE A 353 -42.69 -24.58 21.87
C ILE A 353 -44.12 -24.41 21.36
N ARG A 354 -44.34 -23.59 20.32
CA ARG A 354 -45.69 -23.39 19.74
C ARG A 354 -46.26 -24.68 19.17
N HIS A 355 -45.43 -25.48 18.53
CA HIS A 355 -45.82 -26.78 18.00
C HIS A 355 -46.27 -27.71 19.14
N TYR A 356 -45.50 -27.77 20.22
CA TYR A 356 -45.90 -28.51 21.43
C TYR A 356 -47.24 -28.00 22.00
N GLU A 357 -47.42 -26.69 22.14
CA GLU A 357 -48.66 -26.09 22.67
C GLU A 357 -49.89 -26.37 21.79
N SER A 358 -49.70 -26.49 20.47
CA SER A 358 -50.80 -26.74 19.52
C SER A 358 -51.36 -28.16 19.53
N ILE A 359 -50.60 -29.15 20.02
CA ILE A 359 -51.04 -30.56 20.07
C ILE A 359 -51.88 -30.77 21.32
N ASP A 360 -53.04 -31.44 21.20
CA ASP A 360 -53.91 -31.75 22.34
C ASP A 360 -53.19 -32.64 23.37
N MET A 361 -53.49 -32.46 24.66
CA MET A 361 -52.85 -33.24 25.72
C MET A 361 -53.24 -34.72 25.73
N HIS A 362 -54.41 -35.06 25.17
CA HIS A 362 -54.91 -36.44 25.06
C HIS A 362 -54.33 -37.19 23.86
N ASP A 363 -53.69 -36.49 22.92
CA ASP A 363 -52.97 -37.10 21.80
C ASP A 363 -51.55 -37.50 22.24
N TYR A 364 -51.48 -38.56 23.06
CA TYR A 364 -50.26 -38.94 23.77
C TYR A 364 -49.05 -39.22 22.86
N ALA A 365 -49.26 -39.87 21.71
CA ALA A 365 -48.16 -40.25 20.81
C ALA A 365 -47.46 -39.04 20.14
N PRO A 366 -48.16 -38.10 19.48
CA PRO A 366 -47.52 -36.90 18.94
C PRO A 366 -47.03 -35.94 20.04
N LYS A 367 -47.76 -35.82 21.17
CA LYS A 367 -47.35 -34.97 22.29
C LYS A 367 -46.04 -35.47 22.92
N ALA A 368 -45.89 -36.78 23.09
CA ALA A 368 -44.64 -37.37 23.58
C ALA A 368 -43.44 -37.05 22.67
N LYS A 369 -43.62 -37.11 21.34
CA LYS A 369 -42.58 -36.73 20.36
C LYS A 369 -42.21 -35.24 20.42
N ALA A 370 -43.21 -34.37 20.57
CA ALA A 370 -42.95 -32.93 20.73
C ALA A 370 -42.17 -32.64 22.04
N VAL A 371 -42.51 -33.32 23.14
CA VAL A 371 -41.79 -33.18 24.42
C VAL A 371 -40.35 -33.69 24.33
N THR A 372 -40.08 -34.76 23.57
CA THR A 372 -38.69 -35.21 23.38
C THR A 372 -37.84 -34.15 22.71
N VAL A 373 -38.36 -33.45 21.68
CA VAL A 373 -37.64 -32.34 21.02
C VAL A 373 -37.37 -31.19 22.00
N LEU A 374 -38.35 -30.81 22.83
CA LEU A 374 -38.13 -29.77 23.85
C LEU A 374 -37.10 -30.18 24.91
N ARG A 375 -37.06 -31.46 25.30
CA ARG A 375 -36.05 -31.98 26.23
C ARG A 375 -34.65 -31.97 25.61
N ASP A 376 -34.53 -32.29 24.33
CA ASP A 376 -33.25 -32.23 23.60
C ASP A 376 -32.74 -30.78 23.51
N ASP A 377 -33.62 -29.82 23.21
CA ASP A 377 -33.28 -28.40 23.20
C ASP A 377 -32.92 -27.88 24.61
N ALA A 378 -33.59 -28.40 25.66
CA ALA A 378 -33.27 -28.04 27.05
C ALA A 378 -31.90 -28.56 27.46
N ALA A 379 -31.58 -29.81 27.11
CA ALA A 379 -30.27 -30.40 27.35
C ALA A 379 -29.16 -29.63 26.62
N GLN A 380 -29.42 -29.18 25.39
CA GLN A 380 -28.47 -28.35 24.63
C GLN A 380 -28.24 -26.98 25.28
N LEU A 381 -29.29 -26.30 25.73
CA LEU A 381 -29.15 -25.01 26.44
C LEU A 381 -28.51 -25.15 27.82
N ASP A 382 -28.74 -26.27 28.52
CA ASP A 382 -28.07 -26.65 29.76
C ASP A 382 -26.58 -26.92 29.58
N ASP A 383 -26.23 -27.62 28.50
CA ASP A 383 -24.84 -27.87 28.14
C ASP A 383 -24.09 -26.56 27.89
N TRP A 384 -24.65 -25.65 27.08
CA TRP A 384 -24.04 -24.34 26.83
C TRP A 384 -23.96 -23.45 28.07
N PHE A 385 -24.92 -23.55 28.99
CA PHE A 385 -24.86 -22.81 30.25
C PHE A 385 -23.74 -23.31 31.16
N ARG A 386 -23.49 -24.62 31.18
CA ARG A 386 -22.46 -25.25 32.04
C ARG A 386 -21.06 -25.18 31.45
N ASN A 387 -20.94 -25.41 30.14
CA ASN A 387 -19.65 -25.55 29.44
C ASN A 387 -19.24 -24.27 28.67
N GLY A 388 -20.10 -23.25 28.66
CA GLY A 388 -19.88 -22.00 27.95
C GLY A 388 -20.58 -21.96 26.59
N GLU A 389 -21.00 -20.76 26.19
CA GLU A 389 -21.66 -20.55 24.90
C GLU A 389 -20.69 -20.78 23.73
N PRO A 390 -21.16 -21.38 22.62
CA PRO A 390 -20.31 -21.51 21.45
C PRO A 390 -20.02 -20.12 20.86
N LEU A 391 -18.76 -19.87 20.46
CA LEU A 391 -18.29 -18.57 19.95
C LEU A 391 -19.18 -17.96 18.86
N ARG A 392 -19.81 -18.80 18.03
CA ARG A 392 -20.74 -18.40 16.97
C ARG A 392 -22.05 -17.78 17.46
N LEU A 393 -22.45 -18.06 18.69
CA LEU A 393 -23.62 -17.48 19.36
C LEU A 393 -23.22 -16.38 20.36
N GLY A 394 -21.94 -16.29 20.71
CA GLY A 394 -21.43 -15.33 21.68
C GLY A 394 -21.23 -13.92 21.12
N LEU A 395 -20.19 -13.23 21.59
CA LEU A 395 -19.95 -11.78 21.37
C LEU A 395 -20.96 -10.88 22.09
N GLY A 396 -21.52 -11.35 23.21
CA GLY A 396 -22.51 -10.60 24.01
C GLY A 396 -23.91 -10.55 23.40
N LEU A 397 -24.16 -11.27 22.31
CA LEU A 397 -25.46 -11.34 21.62
C LEU A 397 -26.29 -12.57 21.99
N TYR A 398 -25.77 -13.46 22.85
CA TYR A 398 -26.43 -14.71 23.19
C TYR A 398 -27.78 -14.52 23.87
N GLN A 399 -28.82 -15.16 23.33
CA GLN A 399 -30.19 -15.07 23.84
C GLN A 399 -30.70 -16.39 24.45
N GLY A 400 -29.88 -17.45 24.49
CA GLY A 400 -30.32 -18.77 24.93
C GLY A 400 -30.75 -18.82 26.41
N GLU A 401 -30.21 -17.95 27.26
CA GLU A 401 -30.61 -17.88 28.67
C GLU A 401 -32.09 -17.52 28.85
N ARG A 402 -32.60 -16.60 28.03
CA ARG A 402 -34.01 -16.16 28.08
C ARG A 402 -34.98 -17.26 27.66
N LEU A 403 -34.53 -18.21 26.85
CA LEU A 403 -35.32 -19.34 26.36
C LEU A 403 -35.50 -20.45 27.39
N ARG A 404 -34.66 -20.51 28.44
CA ARG A 404 -34.70 -21.60 29.42
C ARG A 404 -36.01 -21.64 30.21
N LEU A 405 -36.46 -20.49 30.70
CA LEU A 405 -37.68 -20.39 31.51
C LEU A 405 -38.95 -20.88 30.77
N PRO A 406 -39.28 -20.40 29.55
CA PRO A 406 -40.46 -20.87 28.84
C PRO A 406 -40.34 -22.37 28.48
N LEU A 407 -39.13 -22.85 28.15
CA LEU A 407 -38.89 -24.24 27.81
C LEU A 407 -39.13 -25.18 29.01
N PHE A 408 -38.57 -24.87 30.18
CA PHE A 408 -38.79 -25.68 31.39
C PHE A 408 -40.24 -25.63 31.86
N THR A 409 -40.92 -24.50 31.67
CA THR A 409 -42.35 -24.37 31.97
C THR A 409 -43.18 -25.29 31.09
N ALA A 410 -42.90 -25.32 29.78
CA ALA A 410 -43.58 -26.21 28.84
C ALA A 410 -43.37 -27.70 29.17
N ILE A 411 -42.14 -28.09 29.53
CA ILE A 411 -41.79 -29.47 29.91
C ILE A 411 -42.48 -29.86 31.23
N LYS A 412 -42.55 -28.96 32.21
CA LYS A 412 -43.19 -29.22 33.51
C LYS A 412 -44.69 -29.48 33.39
N ASN A 413 -45.36 -28.82 32.44
CA ASN A 413 -46.80 -28.94 32.23
C ASN A 413 -47.21 -30.21 31.46
N TYR A 414 -46.25 -31.06 31.07
CA TYR A 414 -46.54 -32.31 30.37
C TYR A 414 -47.11 -33.38 31.31
N LEU A 415 -48.22 -34.00 30.90
CA LEU A 415 -48.84 -35.13 31.59
C LEU A 415 -48.56 -36.43 30.82
N PRO A 416 -47.88 -37.42 31.43
CA PRO A 416 -47.68 -38.71 30.78
C PRO A 416 -49.01 -39.46 30.63
N PRO A 417 -49.12 -40.37 29.63
CA PRO A 417 -50.30 -41.21 29.49
C PRO A 417 -50.57 -42.01 30.77
N PRO A 418 -51.85 -42.19 31.15
CA PRO A 418 -52.20 -43.01 32.30
C PRO A 418 -51.64 -44.42 32.12
N PRO A 419 -51.11 -45.06 33.19
CA PRO A 419 -50.57 -46.40 33.10
C PRO A 419 -51.65 -47.35 32.53
N PRO A 420 -51.27 -48.28 31.65
CA PRO A 420 -52.24 -49.23 31.10
C PRO A 420 -52.95 -49.92 32.26
N ALA A 421 -54.29 -49.97 32.19
CA ALA A 421 -55.09 -50.64 33.19
C ALA A 421 -54.52 -52.04 33.40
N VAL A 422 -54.17 -52.37 34.65
CA VAL A 422 -53.65 -53.68 35.01
C VAL A 422 -54.76 -54.68 34.68
N VAL A 423 -54.66 -55.34 33.52
CA VAL A 423 -55.46 -56.52 33.23
C VAL A 423 -55.03 -57.53 34.28
N THR A 424 -55.89 -57.80 35.26
CA THR A 424 -55.69 -58.84 36.24
C THR A 424 -55.41 -60.13 35.49
N ALA A 425 -54.14 -60.54 35.43
CA ALA A 425 -53.76 -61.83 34.90
C ALA A 425 -54.56 -62.90 35.66
N PRO A 426 -55.11 -63.93 34.99
CA PRO A 426 -55.86 -64.98 35.66
C PRO A 426 -54.96 -65.61 36.73
N LYS A 427 -55.49 -65.70 37.95
CA LYS A 427 -54.82 -66.24 39.14
C LYS A 427 -54.38 -67.68 38.84
N THR A 428 -53.15 -67.86 38.37
CA THR A 428 -52.56 -69.20 38.19
C THR A 428 -52.40 -69.82 39.57
N VAL A 429 -53.29 -70.75 39.92
CA VAL A 429 -53.15 -71.60 41.09
C VAL A 429 -51.90 -72.45 40.89
N ARG A 430 -50.80 -72.10 41.57
CA ARG A 430 -49.64 -72.99 41.69
C ARG A 430 -50.06 -74.16 42.58
N LEU A 431 -50.33 -75.30 41.98
CA LEU A 431 -50.46 -76.56 42.71
C LEU A 431 -49.08 -76.93 43.26
N ASP A 432 -48.97 -76.92 44.59
CA ASP A 432 -47.74 -77.25 45.30
C ASP A 432 -47.56 -78.78 45.30
N ALA A 433 -46.42 -79.24 44.76
CA ALA A 433 -46.13 -80.67 44.57
C ALA A 433 -46.07 -81.46 45.90
N LEU A 434 -45.94 -80.74 47.03
CA LEU A 434 -45.98 -81.29 48.38
C LEU A 434 -47.38 -81.75 48.83
N SER A 435 -48.46 -81.37 48.12
CA SER A 435 -49.82 -81.84 48.45
C SER A 435 -50.23 -83.12 47.70
N LEU A 436 -49.57 -83.41 46.57
CA LEU A 436 -49.89 -84.57 45.73
C LEU A 436 -49.29 -85.90 46.23
N PHE A 437 -48.21 -85.85 47.00
CA PHE A 437 -47.45 -87.02 47.43
C PHE A 437 -47.18 -86.99 48.94
N ASP A 438 -47.34 -88.13 49.62
CA ASP A 438 -46.83 -88.28 50.99
C ASP A 438 -45.32 -88.54 50.96
N THR A 439 -44.61 -88.04 51.98
CA THR A 439 -43.14 -88.14 52.06
C THR A 439 -42.68 -89.60 51.99
N GLY A 440 -41.87 -89.93 50.97
CA GLY A 440 -41.30 -91.26 50.76
C GLY A 440 -42.13 -92.24 49.91
N LYS A 441 -43.23 -91.80 49.28
CA LYS A 441 -44.04 -92.64 48.37
C LYS A 441 -44.23 -91.95 47.00
N TYR A 442 -44.15 -92.72 45.92
CA TYR A 442 -44.32 -92.23 44.54
C TYR A 442 -45.76 -92.37 44.00
N GLN A 443 -46.68 -92.91 44.80
CA GLN A 443 -48.09 -93.07 44.45
C GLN A 443 -48.88 -91.81 44.84
N LEU A 444 -49.71 -91.30 43.91
CA LEU A 444 -50.61 -90.17 44.14
C LEU A 444 -51.68 -90.50 45.20
N LYS A 445 -52.08 -89.49 45.98
CA LYS A 445 -53.23 -89.61 46.91
C LYS A 445 -54.51 -89.90 46.12
N ALA A 446 -55.29 -90.89 46.56
CA ALA A 446 -56.49 -91.37 45.86
C ALA A 446 -57.59 -90.30 45.59
N ASN A 447 -57.51 -89.14 46.26
CA ASN A 447 -58.45 -88.02 46.08
C ASN A 447 -57.91 -86.87 45.20
N SER A 448 -56.73 -86.99 44.59
CA SER A 448 -56.13 -85.92 43.78
C SER A 448 -56.54 -85.92 42.29
N THR A 449 -57.45 -86.81 41.87
CA THR A 449 -57.90 -86.94 40.47
C THR A 449 -59.24 -86.28 40.15
N ASN A 450 -59.83 -85.52 41.08
CA ASN A 450 -61.05 -84.77 40.80
C ASN A 450 -60.73 -83.29 40.60
N CYS A 451 -60.43 -82.91 39.36
CA CYS A 451 -60.39 -81.53 38.92
C CYS A 451 -61.70 -81.19 38.22
N TRP A 452 -62.46 -80.26 38.80
CA TRP A 452 -63.39 -79.37 38.09
C TRP A 452 -63.04 -77.94 38.47
#